data_AF-A0A484NGV5-F1
#
_entry.id   AF-A0A484NGV5-F1
#
_cell.length_a   1.000
_cell.length_b   1.000
_cell.length_c   1.000
_cell.angle_alpha   90.00
_cell.angle_beta   90.00
_cell.angle_gamma   90.00
#
_symmetry.space_group_name_H-M   'P 1'
#
loop_
_entity.id
_entity.type
_entity.pdbx_description
1 polymer ?
#
loop_
_entity_poly.entity_id
_entity_poly.type
_entity_poly.pdbx_seq_one_letter_code
_entity_poly.pdbx_strand_id
1 'polypeptide(L)'
;MNFRAFNIPTKKTGGSSSAAPRTVPVQQEPVEINSEEETSPTGQAGRTTVNPPLDKGKGKVRTKHAATTHPSAKRRRGESFPATESLEELWVKMGRKLKEMGEVGPETLGKLAEDSPSRSLQLEEKLKRLEAHNRELPDLTARQLDEMANLSAVAGRANAEVLQLKEENSLLMGEVSHLKEEAWVKEQELPGRARQ
;
A
#
# COMPACT_ATOMS: atom_id res chain seq x y z
N MET A 1 35.48 2.19 41.79
CA MET A 1 34.78 2.52 40.53
C MET A 1 34.94 4.00 40.30
N ASN A 2 35.50 4.41 39.16
CA ASN A 2 35.72 5.82 38.83
C ASN A 2 34.60 6.30 37.92
N PHE A 3 33.74 7.19 38.41
CA PHE A 3 32.72 7.84 37.60
C PHE A 3 33.27 9.13 37.02
N ARG A 4 33.34 9.25 35.70
CA ARG A 4 33.59 10.54 35.03
C ARG A 4 32.30 11.34 35.01
N ALA A 5 32.32 12.53 35.62
CA ALA A 5 31.24 13.49 35.53
C ALA A 5 31.23 14.17 34.15
N PHE A 6 30.05 14.28 33.54
CA PHE A 6 29.83 15.08 32.34
C PHE A 6 29.36 16.48 32.74
N ASN A 7 30.06 17.52 32.27
CA ASN A 7 29.68 18.92 32.51
C ASN A 7 28.59 19.34 31.51
N ILE A 8 27.41 19.74 32.02
CA ILE A 8 26.32 20.31 31.23
C ILE A 8 26.60 21.80 31.02
N PRO A 9 26.64 22.33 29.79
CA PRO A 9 26.86 23.76 29.56
C PRO A 9 25.66 24.58 30.06
N THR A 10 25.84 25.31 31.16
CA THR A 10 24.88 26.31 31.63
C THR A 10 24.97 27.57 30.77
N LYS A 11 24.22 27.63 29.67
CA LYS A 11 23.90 28.93 29.04
C LYS A 11 22.58 29.45 29.59
N LYS A 12 22.69 30.45 30.46
CA LYS A 12 21.60 31.38 30.77
C LYS A 12 21.31 32.20 29.51
N THR A 13 20.07 32.20 29.05
CA THR A 13 19.54 33.30 28.25
C THR A 13 18.14 33.59 28.77
N GLY A 14 17.93 34.86 29.08
CA GLY A 14 16.81 35.40 29.84
C GLY A 14 15.45 35.12 29.21
N GLY A 15 14.45 35.12 30.09
CA GLY A 15 13.14 34.55 29.82
C GLY A 15 12.19 35.40 28.98
N SER A 16 11.00 34.83 28.80
CA SER A 16 9.76 35.60 28.78
C SER A 16 8.61 34.68 29.17
N SER A 17 7.62 35.27 29.84
CA SER A 17 6.52 34.62 30.53
C SER A 17 5.43 34.10 29.57
N SER A 18 4.81 32.98 29.96
CA SER A 18 3.42 32.55 29.74
C SER A 18 2.65 33.05 28.51
N ALA A 19 2.36 32.15 27.57
CA ALA A 19 1.14 32.19 26.77
C ALA A 19 0.66 30.75 26.47
N ALA A 20 -0.62 30.49 26.75
CA ALA A 20 -1.31 29.23 26.45
C ALA A 20 -1.23 28.87 24.95
N PRO A 21 -1.24 27.58 24.57
CA PRO A 21 -1.19 27.18 23.17
C PRO A 21 -2.47 27.63 22.46
N ARG A 22 -2.33 28.55 21.49
CA ARG A 22 -3.39 28.91 20.55
C ARG A 22 -3.53 27.78 19.52
N THR A 23 -4.70 27.17 19.46
CA THR A 23 -5.08 26.27 18.37
C THR A 23 -5.21 27.06 17.08
N VAL A 24 -4.49 26.63 16.04
CA VAL A 24 -4.66 27.11 14.67
C VAL A 24 -5.75 26.25 14.03
N PRO A 25 -6.80 26.81 13.40
CA PRO A 25 -7.74 26.02 12.62
C PRO A 25 -7.01 25.51 11.38
N VAL A 26 -6.88 24.19 11.27
CA VAL A 26 -6.47 23.52 10.03
C VAL A 26 -7.57 23.75 9.00
N GLN A 27 -7.26 24.50 7.94
CA GLN A 27 -8.09 24.47 6.74
C GLN A 27 -7.88 23.13 6.05
N GLN A 28 -8.94 22.34 5.95
CA GLN A 28 -8.93 21.11 5.15
C GLN A 28 -9.20 21.51 3.70
N GLU A 29 -8.17 21.38 2.86
CA GLU A 29 -8.31 21.46 1.41
C GLU A 29 -8.89 20.12 0.92
N PRO A 30 -10.05 20.09 0.25
CA PRO A 30 -10.61 18.85 -0.26
C PRO A 30 -9.78 18.35 -1.44
N VAL A 31 -9.08 17.23 -1.26
CA VAL A 31 -8.44 16.50 -2.36
C VAL A 31 -9.54 15.79 -3.14
N GLU A 32 -9.85 16.33 -4.33
CA GLU A 32 -10.82 15.76 -5.27
C GLU A 32 -10.20 14.54 -5.95
N ILE A 33 -10.64 13.34 -5.57
CA ILE A 33 -10.17 12.08 -6.14
C ILE A 33 -11.05 11.78 -7.35
N ASN A 34 -10.56 12.07 -8.56
CA ASN A 34 -11.26 11.73 -9.80
C ASN A 34 -11.13 10.22 -10.06
N SER A 35 -12.19 9.48 -9.76
CA SER A 35 -12.35 8.08 -10.17
C SER A 35 -12.84 8.05 -11.61
N GLU A 36 -11.96 7.75 -12.56
CA GLU A 36 -12.35 7.43 -13.93
C GLU A 36 -12.89 6.00 -13.97
N GLU A 37 -14.13 5.81 -13.52
CA GLU A 37 -14.93 4.64 -13.87
C GLU A 37 -16.27 5.12 -14.43
N GLU A 38 -16.36 5.05 -15.75
CA GLU A 38 -17.51 5.42 -16.56
C GLU A 38 -18.67 4.46 -16.30
N THR A 39 -19.60 4.83 -15.43
CA THR A 39 -21.02 4.43 -15.57
C THR A 39 -21.93 5.55 -15.05
N SER A 40 -22.59 6.25 -15.98
CA SER A 40 -23.62 7.24 -15.67
C SER A 40 -24.97 6.61 -15.33
N PRO A 41 -25.85 7.30 -14.58
CA PRO A 41 -26.74 6.68 -13.61
C PRO A 41 -28.25 6.79 -13.92
N THR A 42 -28.99 5.85 -13.32
CA THR A 42 -30.24 5.98 -12.54
C THR A 42 -31.49 6.66 -13.12
N GLY A 43 -32.63 5.99 -12.95
CA GLY A 43 -33.94 6.65 -12.83
C GLY A 43 -35.11 5.70 -12.55
N GLN A 44 -35.43 5.44 -11.29
CA GLN A 44 -36.70 4.84 -10.85
C GLN A 44 -37.71 5.95 -10.51
N ALA A 45 -38.92 5.92 -11.10
CA ALA A 45 -40.21 6.26 -10.46
C ALA A 45 -41.42 6.09 -11.41
N GLY A 46 -42.35 5.18 -11.05
CA GLY A 46 -43.82 5.38 -11.03
C GLY A 46 -44.66 5.73 -12.28
N ARG A 47 -45.54 4.77 -12.63
CA ARG A 47 -46.92 4.87 -13.21
C ARG A 47 -47.16 5.24 -14.69
N THR A 48 -47.53 4.19 -15.42
CA THR A 48 -48.72 3.98 -16.26
C THR A 48 -49.15 4.99 -17.35
N THR A 49 -49.30 4.41 -18.55
CA THR A 49 -50.27 4.66 -19.64
C THR A 49 -49.89 5.60 -20.81
N VAL A 50 -50.23 5.07 -22.00
CA VAL A 50 -50.62 5.76 -23.26
C VAL A 50 -49.49 6.25 -24.18
N ASN A 51 -49.21 5.48 -25.26
CA ASN A 51 -48.78 6.02 -26.56
C ASN A 51 -49.93 6.83 -27.18
N PRO A 52 -49.74 7.88 -28.02
CA PRO A 52 -49.02 7.82 -29.33
C PRO A 52 -48.47 9.21 -29.82
N PRO A 53 -48.30 9.57 -31.13
CA PRO A 53 -47.90 8.86 -32.37
C PRO A 53 -46.74 9.54 -33.18
N LEU A 54 -46.27 8.79 -34.21
CA LEU A 54 -45.61 9.17 -35.49
C LEU A 54 -45.22 10.65 -35.75
N ASP A 55 -43.96 10.86 -36.14
CA ASP A 55 -43.67 11.73 -37.30
C ASP A 55 -42.46 11.24 -38.12
N LYS A 56 -42.61 11.31 -39.45
CA LYS A 56 -41.74 10.73 -40.48
C LYS A 56 -40.72 11.75 -40.96
N GLY A 57 -39.48 11.68 -40.47
CA GLY A 57 -38.37 12.48 -40.97
C GLY A 57 -37.40 11.68 -41.85
N LYS A 58 -37.42 11.91 -43.16
CA LYS A 58 -36.47 11.35 -44.13
C LYS A 58 -35.03 11.79 -43.80
N GLY A 59 -34.19 10.86 -43.36
CA GLY A 59 -32.74 11.06 -43.25
C GLY A 59 -32.03 9.82 -43.78
N LYS A 60 -31.56 9.87 -45.03
CA LYS A 60 -30.77 8.82 -45.66
C LYS A 60 -29.40 8.75 -44.98
N VAL A 61 -29.25 7.94 -43.94
CA VAL A 61 -27.95 7.66 -43.32
C VAL A 61 -27.23 6.63 -44.19
N ARG A 62 -26.16 7.07 -44.87
CA ARG A 62 -25.18 6.18 -45.52
C ARG A 62 -24.38 5.48 -44.42
N THR A 63 -24.70 4.22 -44.14
CA THR A 63 -23.85 3.36 -43.32
C THR A 63 -22.60 3.00 -44.13
N LYS A 64 -21.42 3.46 -43.71
CA LYS A 64 -20.15 2.92 -44.23
C LYS A 64 -19.92 1.58 -43.52
N HIS A 65 -19.96 0.48 -44.26
CA HIS A 65 -19.46 -0.80 -43.75
C HIS A 65 -17.94 -0.75 -43.74
N ALA A 66 -17.33 -0.65 -42.57
CA ALA A 66 -15.91 -0.94 -42.39
C ALA A 66 -15.73 -2.47 -42.46
N ALA A 67 -14.92 -2.94 -43.40
CA ALA A 67 -14.54 -4.34 -43.47
C ALA A 67 -13.52 -4.63 -42.36
N THR A 68 -13.98 -5.10 -41.20
CA THR A 68 -13.10 -5.62 -40.16
C THR A 68 -12.83 -7.09 -40.47
N THR A 69 -11.86 -7.34 -41.34
CA THR A 69 -11.37 -8.71 -41.57
C THR A 69 -10.43 -9.07 -40.43
N HIS A 70 -10.98 -9.39 -39.27
CA HIS A 70 -10.23 -10.10 -38.24
C HIS A 70 -10.32 -11.60 -38.54
N PRO A 71 -9.21 -12.35 -38.52
CA PRO A 71 -9.26 -13.80 -38.64
C PRO A 71 -9.84 -14.37 -37.34
N SER A 72 -11.17 -14.38 -37.24
CA SER A 72 -11.90 -15.20 -36.28
C SER A 72 -11.56 -16.65 -36.61
N ALA A 73 -10.87 -17.32 -35.69
CA ALA A 73 -10.45 -18.71 -35.82
C ALA A 73 -11.66 -19.66 -35.89
N LYS A 74 -12.22 -19.84 -37.09
CA LYS A 74 -13.02 -21.02 -37.42
C LYS A 74 -12.06 -22.19 -37.57
N ARG A 75 -11.88 -22.95 -36.49
CA ARG A 75 -11.21 -24.25 -36.50
C ARG A 75 -11.90 -25.15 -37.54
N ARG A 76 -11.31 -25.25 -38.74
CA ARG A 76 -11.59 -26.35 -39.66
C ARG A 76 -11.02 -27.60 -39.00
N ARG A 77 -11.88 -28.58 -38.72
CA ARG A 77 -11.49 -29.91 -38.25
C ARG A 77 -10.64 -30.54 -39.37
N GLY A 78 -9.31 -30.50 -39.25
CA GLY A 78 -8.44 -31.14 -40.24
C GLY A 78 -7.02 -30.59 -40.41
N GLU A 79 -6.60 -29.53 -39.71
CA GLU A 79 -5.19 -29.10 -39.74
C GLU A 79 -4.56 -29.32 -38.37
N SER A 80 -3.41 -30.00 -38.36
CA SER A 80 -2.60 -30.26 -37.18
C SER A 80 -2.45 -28.97 -36.38
N PHE A 81 -2.83 -29.01 -35.10
CA PHE A 81 -2.34 -28.03 -34.15
C PHE A 81 -0.81 -28.01 -34.28
N PRO A 82 -0.17 -26.91 -34.72
CA PRO A 82 1.27 -26.85 -34.61
C PRO A 82 1.56 -26.98 -33.12
N ALA A 83 2.49 -27.88 -32.78
CA ALA A 83 3.08 -27.96 -31.45
C ALA A 83 3.32 -26.55 -30.94
N THR A 84 3.00 -26.28 -29.68
CA THR A 84 3.05 -24.95 -29.06
C THR A 84 4.40 -24.28 -29.31
N GLU A 85 4.52 -23.55 -30.42
CA GLU A 85 5.75 -22.86 -30.80
C GLU A 85 6.01 -21.82 -29.69
N SER A 86 7.23 -21.82 -29.15
CA SER A 86 7.62 -20.81 -28.16
C SER A 86 7.48 -19.41 -28.78
N LEU A 87 7.21 -18.40 -27.97
CA LEU A 87 7.15 -17.01 -28.42
C LEU A 87 8.43 -16.63 -29.18
N GLU A 88 9.59 -17.13 -28.73
CA GLU A 88 10.88 -16.94 -29.38
C GLU A 88 10.93 -17.59 -30.78
N GLU A 89 10.45 -18.83 -30.92
CA GLU A 89 10.39 -19.53 -32.21
C GLU A 89 9.48 -18.80 -33.20
N LEU A 90 8.35 -18.26 -32.71
CA LEU A 90 7.42 -17.47 -33.51
C LEU A 90 8.06 -16.17 -34.00
N TRP A 91 8.81 -15.47 -33.14
CA TRP A 91 9.54 -14.25 -33.51
C TRP A 91 10.64 -14.53 -34.55
N VAL A 92 11.40 -15.61 -34.38
CA VAL A 92 12.44 -16.02 -35.35
C VAL A 92 11.81 -16.37 -36.70
N LYS A 93 10.71 -17.12 -36.70
CA LYS A 93 9.97 -17.51 -37.90
C LYS A 93 9.36 -16.29 -38.60
N MET A 94 8.81 -15.34 -37.84
CA MET A 94 8.29 -14.10 -38.39
C MET A 94 9.39 -13.24 -39.02
N GLY A 95 10.53 -13.08 -38.33
CA GLY A 95 11.68 -12.35 -38.85
C GLY A 95 12.23 -12.96 -40.15
N ARG A 96 12.30 -14.30 -40.24
CA ARG A 96 12.67 -15.00 -41.47
C ARG A 96 11.68 -14.74 -42.60
N LYS A 97 10.38 -14.84 -42.32
CA LYS A 97 9.33 -14.60 -43.32
C LYS A 97 9.35 -13.16 -43.84
N LEU A 98 9.55 -12.18 -42.97
CA LEU A 98 9.68 -10.77 -43.35
C LEU A 98 10.94 -10.52 -44.22
N LYS A 99 12.04 -11.23 -43.92
CA LYS A 99 13.26 -11.22 -44.73
C LYS A 99 13.04 -11.86 -46.11
N GLU A 100 12.36 -12.99 -46.18
CA GLU A 100 12.01 -13.69 -47.43
C GLU A 100 11.06 -12.87 -48.30
N MET A 101 10.13 -12.13 -47.68
CA MET A 101 9.20 -11.24 -48.37
C MET A 101 9.84 -9.93 -48.86
N GLY A 102 11.12 -9.68 -48.55
CA GLY A 102 11.81 -8.45 -48.95
C GLY A 102 11.26 -7.19 -48.27
N GLU A 103 10.36 -7.33 -47.29
CA GLU A 103 9.77 -6.22 -46.54
C GLU A 103 10.78 -5.58 -45.57
N VAL A 104 11.85 -6.31 -45.23
CA VAL A 104 12.95 -5.84 -44.39
C VAL A 104 14.22 -5.74 -45.24
N GLY A 105 14.44 -4.56 -45.83
CA GLY A 105 15.65 -4.24 -46.58
C GLY A 105 16.89 -4.11 -45.68
N PRO A 106 18.11 -4.17 -46.24
CA PRO A 106 19.36 -4.01 -45.49
C PRO A 106 19.45 -2.67 -44.75
N GLU A 107 18.71 -1.64 -45.21
CA GLU A 107 18.64 -0.34 -44.54
C GLU A 107 17.78 -0.38 -43.26
N THR A 108 16.68 -1.13 -43.22
CA THR A 108 15.88 -1.28 -41.99
C THR A 108 16.57 -2.21 -40.98
N LEU A 109 17.27 -3.23 -41.48
CA LEU A 109 18.17 -4.08 -40.70
C LEU A 109 19.38 -3.29 -40.16
N GLY A 110 19.93 -2.38 -40.97
CA GLY A 110 20.98 -1.44 -40.60
C GLY A 110 20.54 -0.48 -39.50
N LYS A 111 19.38 0.16 -39.63
CA LYS A 111 18.80 1.04 -38.60
C LYS A 111 18.49 0.33 -37.28
N LEU A 112 18.18 -0.97 -37.33
CA LEU A 112 18.00 -1.81 -36.13
C LEU A 112 19.35 -2.21 -35.50
N ALA A 113 20.39 -2.40 -36.32
CA ALA A 113 21.77 -2.63 -35.87
C ALA A 113 22.48 -1.33 -35.42
N GLU A 114 21.98 -0.18 -35.87
CA GLU A 114 22.43 1.17 -35.48
C GLU A 114 21.95 1.59 -34.09
N ASP A 115 21.07 0.81 -33.45
CA ASP A 115 20.86 0.92 -32.01
C ASP A 115 22.22 0.73 -31.34
N SER A 116 22.83 1.87 -31.01
CA SER A 116 24.28 1.94 -30.92
C SER A 116 24.75 0.98 -29.82
N PRO A 117 25.87 0.24 -30.02
CA PRO A 117 26.40 -0.68 -29.02
C PRO A 117 26.46 -0.07 -27.60
N SER A 118 26.71 1.25 -27.51
CA SER A 118 26.67 2.04 -26.28
C SER A 118 25.31 2.10 -25.58
N ARG A 119 24.19 2.21 -26.31
CA ARG A 119 22.82 2.22 -25.76
C ARG A 119 22.46 0.83 -25.23
N SER A 120 22.81 -0.21 -25.98
CA SER A 120 22.60 -1.61 -25.56
C SER A 120 23.37 -1.93 -24.27
N LEU A 121 24.66 -1.57 -24.21
CA LEU A 121 25.50 -1.74 -23.02
C LEU A 121 24.94 -0.98 -21.80
N GLN A 122 24.44 0.25 -22.01
CA GLN A 122 23.80 1.02 -20.94
C GLN A 122 22.52 0.36 -20.41
N LEU A 123 21.71 -0.23 -21.28
CA LEU A 123 20.51 -0.96 -20.88
C LEU A 123 20.86 -2.25 -20.13
N GLU A 124 21.90 -2.97 -20.58
CA GLU A 124 22.38 -4.17 -19.89
C GLU A 124 22.90 -3.84 -18.48
N GLU A 125 23.63 -2.74 -18.32
CA GLU A 125 24.08 -2.29 -17.00
C GLU A 125 22.90 -1.92 -16.09
N LYS A 126 21.90 -1.21 -16.61
CA LYS A 126 20.67 -0.88 -15.87
C LYS A 126 19.92 -2.14 -15.46
N LEU A 127 19.81 -3.13 -16.35
CA LEU A 127 19.19 -4.42 -16.04
C LEU A 127 19.94 -5.14 -14.93
N LYS A 128 21.28 -5.21 -14.97
CA LYS A 128 22.09 -5.82 -13.89
C LYS A 128 21.87 -5.13 -12.55
N ARG A 129 21.80 -3.80 -12.53
CA ARG A 129 21.53 -3.01 -11.32
C ARG A 129 20.12 -3.28 -10.78
N LEU A 130 19.12 -3.33 -11.66
CA LEU A 130 17.74 -3.64 -11.27
C LEU A 130 17.59 -5.07 -10.78
N GLU A 131 18.22 -6.04 -11.43
CA GLU A 131 18.22 -7.44 -10.98
C GLU A 131 18.87 -7.59 -9.61
N ALA A 132 19.99 -6.90 -9.35
CA ALA A 132 20.63 -6.90 -8.04
C ALA A 132 19.70 -6.34 -6.96
N HIS A 133 19.08 -5.18 -7.21
CA HIS A 133 18.12 -4.59 -6.28
C HIS A 133 16.89 -5.50 -6.05
N ASN A 134 16.38 -6.12 -7.12
CA ASN A 134 15.22 -7.01 -7.02
C ASN A 134 15.54 -8.30 -6.22
N ARG A 135 16.79 -8.75 -6.24
CA ARG A 135 17.26 -9.85 -5.38
C ARG A 135 17.35 -9.45 -3.90
N GLU A 136 17.59 -8.18 -3.58
CA GLU A 136 17.68 -7.69 -2.20
C GLU A 136 16.30 -7.42 -1.54
N LEU A 137 15.28 -7.11 -2.34
CA LEU A 137 13.91 -6.88 -1.87
C LEU A 137 13.32 -7.99 -0.98
N PRO A 138 13.43 -9.30 -1.32
CA PRO A 138 12.91 -10.36 -0.46
C PRO A 138 13.63 -10.42 0.89
N ASP A 139 14.94 -10.22 0.93
CA ASP A 139 15.72 -10.21 2.18
C ASP A 139 15.38 -9.01 3.06
N LEU A 140 15.10 -7.85 2.46
CA LEU A 140 14.60 -6.68 3.19
C LEU A 140 13.20 -6.94 3.77
N THR A 141 12.32 -7.52 2.96
CA THR A 141 10.95 -7.85 3.37
C THR A 141 10.96 -8.86 4.52
N ALA A 142 11.81 -9.89 4.44
CA ALA A 142 11.98 -10.87 5.50
C ALA A 142 12.45 -10.22 6.81
N ARG A 143 13.43 -9.31 6.75
CA ARG A 143 13.91 -8.54 7.91
C ARG A 143 12.81 -7.66 8.53
N GLN A 144 12.03 -6.98 7.71
CA GLN A 144 10.91 -6.15 8.20
C GLN A 144 9.83 -6.99 8.87
N LEU A 145 9.52 -8.17 8.34
CA LEU A 145 8.56 -9.10 8.95
C LEU A 145 9.05 -9.60 10.32
N ASP A 146 10.33 -9.95 10.44
CA ASP A 146 10.93 -10.38 11.70
C ASP A 146 10.92 -9.26 12.76
N GLU A 147 11.27 -8.03 12.37
CA GLU A 147 11.23 -6.88 13.26
C GLU A 147 9.79 -6.60 13.76
N MET A 148 8.80 -6.66 12.86
CA MET A 148 7.39 -6.53 13.24
C MET A 148 6.93 -7.63 14.19
N ALA A 149 7.36 -8.88 13.98
CA ALA A 149 7.05 -9.98 14.87
C ALA A 149 7.68 -9.79 16.26
N ASN A 150 8.93 -9.34 16.33
CA ASN A 150 9.62 -9.05 17.59
C ASN A 150 8.93 -7.91 18.35
N LEU A 151 8.59 -6.81 17.68
CA LEU A 151 7.86 -5.68 18.28
C LEU A 151 6.49 -6.13 18.80
N SER A 152 5.76 -6.95 18.04
CA SER A 152 4.49 -7.52 18.48
C SER A 152 4.66 -8.39 19.74
N ALA A 153 5.69 -9.23 19.79
CA ALA A 153 5.98 -10.05 20.96
C ALA A 153 6.36 -9.21 22.19
N VAL A 154 7.16 -8.15 22.03
CA VAL A 154 7.50 -7.21 23.10
C VAL A 154 6.24 -6.50 23.61
N ALA A 155 5.40 -5.99 22.71
CA ALA A 155 4.15 -5.33 23.08
C ALA A 155 3.19 -6.28 23.82
N GLY A 156 3.11 -7.54 23.37
CA GLY A 156 2.34 -8.58 24.05
C GLY A 156 2.82 -8.83 25.48
N ARG A 157 4.13 -8.96 25.70
CA ARG A 157 4.72 -9.12 27.05
C ARG A 157 4.46 -7.90 27.93
N ALA A 158 4.67 -6.69 27.41
CA ALA A 158 4.42 -5.46 28.15
C ALA A 158 2.95 -5.33 28.58
N ASN A 159 2.01 -5.70 27.70
CA ASN A 159 0.58 -5.71 28.04
C ASN A 159 0.26 -6.73 29.15
N ALA A 160 0.84 -7.93 29.10
CA ALA A 160 0.66 -8.94 30.14
C ALA A 160 1.19 -8.44 31.50
N GLU A 161 2.36 -7.82 31.51
CA GLU A 161 2.96 -7.24 32.71
C GLU A 161 2.10 -6.09 33.29
N VAL A 162 1.55 -5.22 32.42
CA VAL A 162 0.62 -4.17 32.85
C VAL A 162 -0.65 -4.76 33.48
N LEU A 163 -1.19 -5.85 32.94
CA LEU A 163 -2.35 -6.52 33.52
C LEU A 163 -2.02 -7.13 34.89
N GLN A 164 -0.88 -7.82 34.99
CA GLN A 164 -0.42 -8.39 36.25
C GLN A 164 -0.22 -7.30 37.32
N LEU A 165 0.46 -6.20 36.99
CA LEU A 165 0.68 -5.09 37.92
C LEU A 165 -0.63 -4.40 38.34
N LYS A 166 -1.66 -4.37 37.48
CA LYS A 166 -2.98 -3.85 37.85
C LYS A 166 -3.68 -4.77 38.85
N GLU A 167 -3.59 -6.08 38.65
CA GLU A 167 -4.14 -7.07 39.58
C GLU A 167 -3.45 -6.97 40.95
N GLU A 168 -2.11 -6.99 40.98
CA GLU A 168 -1.33 -6.85 42.21
C GLU A 168 -1.64 -5.53 42.95
N ASN A 169 -1.72 -4.40 42.23
CA ASN A 169 -2.12 -3.12 42.84
C ASN A 169 -3.54 -3.17 43.42
N SER A 170 -4.48 -3.86 42.77
CA SER A 170 -5.85 -3.99 43.29
C SER A 170 -5.90 -4.83 44.57
N LEU A 171 -5.10 -5.90 44.63
CA LEU A 171 -4.95 -6.73 45.83
C LEU A 171 -4.35 -5.92 46.99
N LEU A 172 -3.25 -5.21 46.74
CA LEU A 172 -2.60 -4.36 47.75
C LEU A 172 -3.53 -3.26 48.27
N MET A 173 -4.34 -2.65 47.40
CA MET A 173 -5.35 -1.67 47.84
C MET A 173 -6.36 -2.29 48.81
N GLY A 174 -6.80 -3.53 48.55
CA GLY A 174 -7.69 -4.26 49.45
C GLY A 174 -7.03 -4.56 50.79
N GLU A 175 -5.77 -5.03 50.79
CA GLU A 175 -5.01 -5.30 52.01
C GLU A 175 -4.78 -4.04 52.84
N VAL A 176 -4.40 -2.93 52.21
CA VAL A 176 -4.22 -1.64 52.89
C VAL A 176 -5.53 -1.16 53.52
N SER A 177 -6.66 -1.33 52.83
CA SER A 177 -7.99 -1.03 53.38
C SER A 177 -8.31 -1.89 54.60
N HIS A 178 -8.03 -3.20 54.54
CA HIS A 178 -8.25 -4.11 55.67
C HIS A 178 -7.38 -3.76 56.88
N LEU A 179 -6.08 -3.54 56.66
CA LEU A 179 -5.14 -3.14 57.72
C LEU A 179 -5.52 -1.80 58.35
N LYS A 180 -6.04 -0.86 57.56
CA LYS A 180 -6.53 0.42 58.07
C LYS A 180 -7.76 0.25 58.96
N GLU A 181 -8.70 -0.61 58.58
CA GLU A 181 -9.87 -0.93 59.40
C GLU A 181 -9.45 -1.61 60.71
N GLU A 182 -8.58 -2.63 60.64
CA GLU A 182 -8.05 -3.29 61.84
C GLU A 182 -7.34 -2.31 62.78
N ALA A 183 -6.52 -1.41 62.23
CA ALA A 183 -5.81 -0.41 63.02
C ALA A 183 -6.79 0.57 63.68
N TRP A 184 -7.83 0.98 62.95
CA TRP A 184 -8.88 1.86 63.47
C TRP A 184 -9.66 1.19 64.61
N VAL A 185 -10.07 -0.08 64.43
CA VAL A 185 -10.74 -0.86 65.50
C VAL A 185 -9.83 -0.98 66.73
N LYS A 186 -8.56 -1.33 66.55
CA LYS A 186 -7.59 -1.41 67.66
C LYS A 186 -7.40 -0.06 68.38
N GLU A 187 -7.44 1.05 67.67
CA GLU A 187 -7.37 2.39 68.26
C GLU A 187 -8.63 2.71 69.08
N GLN A 188 -9.82 2.34 68.60
CA GLN A 188 -11.07 2.50 69.36
C GLN A 188 -11.12 1.60 70.60
N GLU A 189 -10.58 0.38 70.50
CA GLU A 189 -10.50 -0.58 71.62
C GLU A 189 -9.45 -0.19 72.68
N LEU A 190 -8.49 0.67 72.34
CA LEU A 190 -7.47 1.18 73.25
C LEU A 190 -7.79 2.63 73.65
N PRO A 191 -8.64 2.88 74.68
CA PRO A 191 -8.90 4.24 75.13
C PRO A 191 -7.61 4.83 75.72
N GLY A 192 -6.97 5.70 74.94
CA GLY A 192 -5.98 6.69 75.38
C GLY A 192 -4.89 6.18 76.34
N ARG A 193 -4.07 5.19 75.94
CA ARG A 193 -2.94 4.74 76.77
C ARG A 193 -1.71 5.68 76.78
N ALA A 194 -1.87 6.92 76.32
CA ALA A 194 -0.84 7.95 76.27
C ALA A 194 -1.23 9.23 77.05
N ARG A 195 -1.80 9.06 78.24
CA ARG A 195 -1.94 10.15 79.24
C ARG A 195 -1.57 9.65 80.63
N GLN A 196 -0.28 9.33 80.84
CA GLN A 196 0.38 9.31 82.15
C GLN A 196 1.82 9.74 81.97
#